data_AF-U2FSJ4-F1
#
_entry.id   AF-U2FSJ4-F1
#
_cell.length_a   1.000
_cell.length_b   1.000
_cell.length_c   1.000
_cell.angle_alpha   90.00
_cell.angle_beta   90.00
_cell.angle_gamma   90.00
#
_symmetry.space_group_name_H-M   'P 1'
#
loop_
_entity.id
_entity.type
_entity.pdbx_description
1 polymer ?
#
loop_
_entity_poly.entity_id
_entity_poly.type
_entity_poly.pdbx_seq_one_letter_code
_entity_poly.pdbx_strand_id
1 'polypeptide(L)'
;MSRLDLSVQRRLWPGTLGEGVPGFLYGGLEANLIHVAKDQVNGIDDANSGRTTLFLTPTVQYVTRSWVLEAGVQIPVSQRMNGTALKNDYILTTGFRLNF
;
A
#
# COMPACT_ATOMS: atom_id res chain seq x y z
N MET A 1 11.11 -10.91 -12.80
CA MET A 1 10.35 -10.39 -11.66
C MET A 1 9.06 -9.81 -12.20
N SER A 2 7.92 -10.29 -11.72
CA SER A 2 6.60 -9.81 -12.14
C SER A 2 5.97 -9.07 -10.97
N ARG A 3 5.42 -7.89 -11.23
CA ARG A 3 4.74 -7.08 -10.23
C ARG A 3 3.35 -6.76 -10.73
N LEU A 4 2.37 -6.91 -9.85
CA LEU A 4 0.99 -6.49 -10.09
C LEU A 4 0.61 -5.50 -9.01
N ASP A 5 0.21 -4.31 -9.43
CA ASP A 5 -0.22 -3.25 -8.53
C ASP A 5 -1.70 -2.95 -8.81
N LEU A 6 -2.51 -2.99 -7.76
CA LEU A 6 -3.93 -2.67 -7.79
C LEU A 6 -4.17 -1.57 -6.78
N SER A 7 -4.80 -0.49 -7.19
CA SER A 7 -5.20 0.58 -6.28
C SER A 7 -6.67 0.89 -6.47
N VAL A 8 -7.36 1.09 -5.35
CA VAL A 8 -8.71 1.62 -5.34
C VAL A 8 -8.74 2.82 -4.40
N GLN A 9 -9.27 3.93 -4.89
CA GLN A 9 -9.48 5.13 -4.09
C GLN A 9 -10.93 5.54 -4.20
N ARG A 10 -11.52 5.92 -3.06
CA ARG A 10 -12.90 6.40 -3.00
C ARG A 10 -12.98 7.62 -2.10
N ARG A 11 -13.74 8.61 -2.55
CA ARG A 11 -14.13 9.73 -1.70
C ARG A 11 -15.10 9.23 -0.62
N LEU A 12 -14.67 9.29 0.63
CA LEU A 12 -15.45 8.89 1.79
C LEU A 12 -16.34 10.05 2.27
N TRP A 13 -15.87 11.29 2.13
CA TRP A 13 -16.61 12.47 2.59
C TRP A 13 -16.24 13.74 1.81
N PRO A 14 -17.17 14.69 1.61
CA PRO A 14 -18.60 14.63 1.91
C PRO A 14 -19.39 13.92 0.80
N GLY A 15 -20.54 13.33 1.19
CA GLY A 15 -21.50 12.75 0.27
C GLY A 15 -22.34 13.78 -0.49
N THR A 16 -22.39 15.03 -0.03
CA THR A 16 -23.13 16.14 -0.63
C THR A 16 -22.24 17.38 -0.70
N LEU A 17 -22.16 18.01 -1.87
CA LEU A 17 -21.47 19.29 -2.03
C LEU A 17 -22.41 20.41 -1.58
N GLY A 18 -22.41 20.73 -0.28
CA GLY A 18 -22.98 21.97 0.23
C GLY A 18 -22.00 23.13 0.06
N GLU A 19 -22.50 24.35 -0.08
CA GLU A 19 -21.66 25.55 0.07
C GLU A 19 -21.03 25.53 1.47
N GLY A 20 -19.69 25.50 1.55
CA GLY A 20 -18.95 25.58 2.81
C GLY A 20 -18.21 24.32 3.26
N VAL A 21 -18.07 23.29 2.42
CA VAL A 21 -17.21 22.14 2.75
C VAL A 21 -15.73 22.57 2.78
N PRO A 22 -15.03 22.51 3.94
CA PRO A 22 -13.64 22.96 4.05
C PRO A 22 -12.62 21.94 3.56
N GLY A 23 -13.03 20.69 3.27
CA GLY A 23 -12.16 19.66 2.74
C GLY A 23 -12.86 18.35 2.36
N PHE A 24 -12.13 17.47 1.69
CA PHE A 24 -12.56 16.17 1.20
C PHE A 24 -11.75 15.07 1.87
N LEU A 25 -12.42 14.02 2.30
CA LEU A 25 -11.78 12.81 2.81
C LEU A 25 -11.82 11.73 1.73
N TYR A 26 -10.66 11.20 1.40
CA TYR A 26 -10.48 10.04 0.53
C TYR A 26 -9.95 8.88 1.36
N GLY A 27 -10.46 7.70 1.07
CA GLY A 27 -9.91 6.44 1.53
C GLY A 27 -9.38 5.68 0.32
N GLY A 28 -8.19 5.13 0.44
CA GLY A 28 -7.57 4.28 -0.55
C GLY A 28 -7.21 2.92 0.02
N LEU A 29 -7.10 1.94 -0.86
CA LEU A 29 -6.52 0.65 -0.57
C LEU A 29 -5.68 0.24 -1.77
N GLU A 30 -4.41 -0.03 -1.53
CA GLU A 30 -3.47 -0.47 -2.56
C GLU A 30 -3.01 -1.89 -2.25
N ALA A 31 -3.10 -2.79 -3.24
CA ALA A 31 -2.57 -4.13 -3.18
C ALA A 31 -1.39 -4.25 -4.14
N ASN A 32 -0.21 -4.58 -3.62
CA ASN A 32 1.00 -4.79 -4.40
C ASN A 32 1.40 -6.26 -4.28
N LEU A 33 1.31 -7.00 -5.38
CA LEU A 33 1.76 -8.39 -5.47
C LEU A 33 3.09 -8.43 -6.21
N ILE A 34 4.13 -8.84 -5.49
CA ILE A 34 5.48 -8.97 -6.03
C ILE A 34 5.78 -10.46 -6.16
N HIS A 35 6.04 -10.91 -7.39
CA HIS A 35 6.49 -12.25 -7.70
C HIS A 35 7.94 -12.20 -8.19
N VAL A 36 8.85 -12.64 -7.32
CA VAL A 36 10.25 -12.86 -7.69
C VAL A 36 10.37 -14.30 -8.15
N ALA A 37 10.80 -14.50 -9.41
CA ALA A 37 11.05 -15.83 -9.95
C ALA A 37 12.25 -16.46 -9.21
N LYS A 38 12.33 -17.79 -9.25
CA LYS A 38 13.48 -18.51 -8.67
C LYS A 38 14.75 -18.10 -9.41
N ASP A 39 15.83 -17.88 -8.67
CA ASP A 39 17.15 -17.77 -9.26
C ASP A 39 17.66 -19.17 -9.58
N GLN A 40 18.22 -19.34 -10.78
CA GLN A 40 18.96 -20.54 -11.14
C GLN A 40 20.45 -20.29 -10.90
N VAL A 41 21.03 -21.01 -9.95
CA VAL A 41 22.49 -21.08 -9.82
C VAL A 41 22.92 -22.42 -10.41
N ASN A 42 23.74 -22.38 -11.46
CA ASN A 42 24.27 -23.56 -12.15
C ASN A 42 23.21 -24.51 -12.76
N GLY A 43 22.09 -23.99 -13.24
CA GLY A 43 21.04 -24.80 -13.91
C GLY A 43 20.25 -25.72 -12.98
N ILE A 44 20.46 -25.57 -11.66
CA ILE A 44 19.67 -26.21 -10.62
C ILE A 44 18.76 -25.12 -10.05
N ASP A 45 17.44 -25.34 -10.11
CA ASP A 45 16.49 -24.45 -9.45
C ASP A 45 16.76 -24.45 -7.95
N ASP A 46 17.19 -23.32 -7.40
CA ASP A 46 17.33 -23.18 -5.95
C ASP A 46 15.93 -23.21 -5.33
N ALA A 47 15.62 -24.29 -4.60
CA ALA A 47 14.34 -24.51 -3.95
C ALA A 47 13.98 -23.44 -2.88
N ASN A 48 14.97 -22.66 -2.43
CA ASN A 48 14.80 -21.55 -1.49
C ASN A 48 14.71 -20.17 -2.16
N SER A 49 14.86 -20.11 -3.48
CA SER A 49 14.67 -18.88 -4.25
C SER A 49 13.25 -18.85 -4.84
N GLY A 50 12.69 -17.65 -4.98
CA GLY A 50 11.32 -17.42 -5.42
C GLY A 50 10.38 -17.04 -4.28
N ARG A 51 10.05 -15.75 -4.18
CA ARG A 51 9.16 -15.20 -3.15
C ARG A 51 8.00 -14.50 -3.82
N THR A 52 6.79 -14.93 -3.46
CA THR A 52 5.58 -14.16 -3.74
C THR A 52 5.19 -13.44 -2.46
N THR A 53 5.09 -12.11 -2.55
CA THR A 53 4.66 -11.28 -1.41
C THR A 53 3.50 -10.40 -1.83
N LEU A 54 2.43 -10.46 -1.04
CA LEU A 54 1.29 -9.56 -1.16
C LEU A 54 1.34 -8.52 -0.05
N PHE A 55 1.40 -7.26 -0.43
CA PHE A 55 1.25 -6.11 0.45
C PHE A 55 -0.12 -5.48 0.26
N LEU A 56 -0.81 -5.19 1.35
CA LEU A 56 -1.99 -4.32 1.37
C LEU A 56 -1.63 -3.02 2.07
N THR A 57 -1.97 -1.90 1.46
CA THR A 57 -1.67 -0.56 1.95
C THR A 57 -2.97 0.25 2.01
N PRO A 58 -3.74 0.17 3.10
CA PRO A 58 -4.80 1.14 3.37
C PRO A 58 -4.20 2.54 3.49
N THR A 59 -4.82 3.50 2.81
CA THR A 59 -4.46 4.92 2.85
C THR A 59 -5.69 5.78 3.13
N VAL A 60 -5.47 6.94 3.73
CA VAL A 60 -6.48 7.95 3.97
C VAL A 60 -5.87 9.31 3.70
N GLN A 61 -6.63 10.17 3.03
CA GLN A 61 -6.17 11.49 2.63
C GLN A 61 -7.25 12.52 2.89
N TYR A 62 -6.91 13.56 3.64
CA TYR A 62 -7.76 14.70 3.92
C TYR A 62 -7.24 15.91 3.16
N VAL A 63 -7.99 16.33 2.14
CA VAL A 63 -7.63 17.39 1.20
C VAL A 63 -8.49 18.62 1.49
N THR A 64 -7.88 19.72 1.95
CA THR A 64 -8.56 21.01 2.09
C THR A 64 -8.16 21.95 0.97
N ARG A 65 -8.67 23.19 1.01
CA ARG A 65 -8.32 24.23 0.03
C ARG A 65 -6.83 24.63 0.07
N SER A 66 -6.22 24.63 1.25
CA SER A 66 -4.84 25.14 1.46
C SER A 66 -3.85 24.10 1.99
N TRP A 67 -4.33 22.92 2.38
CA TRP A 67 -3.45 21.87 2.89
C TRP A 67 -4.02 20.48 2.66
N VAL A 68 -3.15 19.48 2.64
CA VAL A 68 -3.48 18.07 2.48
C VAL A 68 -2.75 17.28 3.54
N LEU A 69 -3.46 16.39 4.21
CA LEU A 69 -2.91 15.41 5.13
C LEU A 69 -3.13 14.02 4.56
N GLU A 70 -2.13 13.16 4.66
CA GLU A 70 -2.16 11.79 4.20
C GLU A 70 -1.61 10.86 5.28
N ALA A 71 -2.22 9.69 5.42
CA ALA A 71 -1.71 8.60 6.23
C ALA A 71 -1.94 7.28 5.50
N GLY A 72 -0.97 6.37 5.57
CA GLY A 72 -1.05 5.05 4.96
C GLY A 72 -0.27 4.04 5.78
N VAL A 73 -0.78 2.81 5.86
CA VAL A 73 -0.12 1.72 6.57
C VAL A 73 0.13 0.61 5.59
N GLN A 74 1.38 0.26 5.32
CA GLN A 74 1.71 -0.89 4.48
C GLN A 74 1.82 -2.14 5.34
N ILE A 75 1.05 -3.17 4.96
CA ILE A 75 0.91 -4.42 5.69
C ILE A 75 1.29 -5.58 4.76
N PRO A 76 2.34 -6.37 5.08
CA PRO A 76 2.60 -7.62 4.38
C PRO A 76 1.58 -8.67 4.82
N VAL A 77 0.61 -9.01 3.96
CA VAL A 77 -0.49 -9.94 4.30
C VAL A 77 -0.12 -11.38 4.02
N SER A 78 0.65 -11.63 2.96
CA SER A 78 1.11 -12.97 2.64
C SER A 78 2.58 -12.94 2.29
N GLN A 79 3.39 -13.50 3.18
CA GLN A 79 4.76 -13.92 2.90
C GLN A 79 4.82 -15.42 3.15
N ARG A 80 4.86 -16.23 2.09
CA ARG A 80 5.24 -17.65 2.24
C ARG A 80 6.72 -17.70 2.63
N MET A 81 6.98 -17.72 3.94
CA MET A 81 8.28 -18.02 4.52
C MET A 81 8.28 -19.47 4.99
N ASN A 82 9.26 -20.26 4.53
CA ASN A 82 9.62 -21.51 5.19
C ASN A 82 10.21 -21.15 6.57
N GLY A 83 9.46 -21.38 7.64
CA GLY A 83 9.93 -21.22 9.02
C GLY A 83 9.30 -20.06 9.79
N THR A 84 9.27 -20.20 11.12
CA THR A 84 8.61 -19.40 12.17
C THR A 84 9.10 -17.94 12.29
N ALA A 85 9.11 -17.17 11.20
CA ALA A 85 9.57 -15.78 11.20
C ALA A 85 8.37 -14.82 11.26
N LEU A 86 7.95 -14.50 12.48
CA LEU A 86 7.05 -13.38 12.75
C LEU A 86 7.85 -12.08 12.65
N LYS A 87 7.83 -11.41 11.50
CA LYS A 87 8.29 -10.01 11.40
C LYS A 87 7.39 -9.28 10.41
N ASN A 88 6.16 -9.03 10.83
CA ASN A 88 5.34 -8.01 10.18
C ASN A 88 5.95 -6.65 10.51
N ASP A 89 6.89 -6.22 9.68
CA ASP A 89 7.33 -4.83 9.65
C ASP A 89 6.18 -4.01 9.05
N TYR A 90 5.39 -3.38 9.92
CA TYR A 90 4.36 -2.43 9.52
C TYR A 90 5.02 -1.09 9.22
N ILE A 91 4.82 -0.56 8.02
CA ILE A 91 5.33 0.77 7.67
C ILE A 91 4.16 1.74 7.73
N LEU A 92 4.15 2.59 8.75
CA LEU A 92 3.26 3.75 8.80
C LEU A 92 3.92 4.92 8.07
N THR A 93 3.28 5.38 7.01
CA THR A 93 3.65 6.58 6.27
C THR A 93 2.64 7.67 6.57
N THR A 94 3.10 8.87 6.90
CA THR A 94 2.24 10.05 7.04
C THR A 94 2.87 11.22 6.30
N GLY A 95 2.04 12.09 5.74
CA GLY A 95 2.49 13.21 4.92
C GLY A 95 1.57 14.41 5.09
N PHE A 96 2.16 15.60 5.07
CA PHE A 96 1.42 16.86 5.10
C PHE A 96 1.93 17.76 3.98
N ARG A 97 1.02 18.36 3.21
CA ARG A 97 1.33 19.25 2.09
C ARG A 97 0.58 20.56 2.27
N LEU A 98 1.26 21.68 2.04
CA LEU A 98 0.68 23.01 2.02
C LEU A 98 0.58 23.48 0.56
N ASN A 99 -0.58 24.00 0.19
CA ASN A 99 -0.81 24.69 -1.09
C ASN A 99 -1.05 26.17 -0.76
N PHE A 100 -0.08 27.02 -1.11
CA PHE A 100 -0.10 28.48 -0.92
C PHE A 100 -0.46 29.20 -2.22
#